data_AF-A0A921JXC4-F1
#
_entry.id   AF-A0A921JXC4-F1
#
_cell.length_a   1.000
_cell.length_b   1.000
_cell.length_c   1.000
_cell.angle_alpha   90.00
_cell.angle_beta   90.00
_cell.angle_gamma   90.00
#
_symmetry.space_group_name_H-M   'P 1'
#
loop_
_entity.id
_entity.type
_entity.pdbx_description
1 polymer ?
#
loop_
_entity_poly.entity_id
_entity_poly.type
_entity_poly.pdbx_seq_one_letter_code
_entity_poly.pdbx_strand_id
1 'polypeptide(L)' 'SYGLVLRALVDSLYDGDVARISQYGVSFAGILFPGETLRVRAWRSENGVVATADSVERDNAPVLGNIVLAQDK' A
#
# COMPACT_ATOMS: atom_id res chain seq x y z
N SER A 1 1.09 -5.39 8.16
CA SER A 1 1.49 -4.46 7.10
C SER A 1 0.63 -4.59 5.85
N TYR A 2 0.57 -5.76 5.18
CA TYR A 2 -0.17 -5.98 3.92
C TYR A 2 -1.62 -5.43 3.93
N GLY A 3 -2.49 -5.96 4.79
CA GLY A 3 -3.88 -5.51 4.85
C GLY A 3 -4.05 -4.05 5.32
N LEU A 4 -3.13 -3.54 6.15
CA LEU A 4 -3.15 -2.14 6.59
C LEU A 4 -2.89 -1.19 5.42
N VAL A 5 -1.94 -1.53 4.54
CA VAL A 5 -1.66 -0.72 3.35
C VAL A 5 -2.81 -0.77 2.35
N LEU A 6 -3.38 -1.96 2.08
CA LEU A 6 -4.55 -2.05 1.19
C LEU A 6 -5.70 -1.20 1.71
N ARG A 7 -6.01 -1.32 3.01
CA ARG A 7 -7.05 -0.50 3.64
C ARG A 7 -6.77 0.99 3.49
N ALA A 8 -5.56 1.44 3.82
CA ALA A 8 -5.20 2.85 3.70
C ALA A 8 -5.35 3.38 2.27
N LEU A 9 -4.96 2.59 1.27
CA LEU A 9 -5.09 2.95 -0.14
C LEU A 9 -6.55 2.98 -0.60
N VAL A 10 -7.35 1.98 -0.22
CA VAL A 10 -8.78 1.92 -0.59
C VAL A 10 -9.58 3.02 0.08
N ASP A 11 -9.37 3.24 1.37
CA ASP A 11 -10.02 4.31 2.12
C ASP A 11 -9.66 5.70 1.54
N SER A 12 -8.41 5.91 1.13
CA SER A 12 -7.93 7.23 0.69
C SER A 12 -8.17 7.53 -0.79
N LEU A 13 -8.21 6.52 -1.66
CA LEU A 13 -8.25 6.71 -3.11
C LEU A 13 -9.57 6.25 -3.75
N TYR A 14 -10.34 5.42 -3.06
CA TYR A 14 -11.54 4.78 -3.60
C TYR A 14 -12.74 4.90 -2.65
N ASP A 15 -12.69 5.80 -1.66
CA ASP A 15 -13.78 6.04 -0.70
C ASP A 15 -14.27 4.76 0.02
N GLY A 16 -13.38 3.80 0.23
CA GLY A 16 -13.71 2.51 0.84
C GLY A 16 -14.31 1.46 -0.10
N ASP A 17 -14.48 1.76 -1.40
CA ASP A 17 -15.08 0.86 -2.39
C ASP A 17 -14.09 -0.23 -2.84
N VAL A 18 -14.07 -1.34 -2.07
CA VAL A 18 -13.22 -2.50 -2.34
C VAL A 18 -13.54 -3.20 -3.67
N ALA A 19 -14.75 -3.02 -4.22
CA ALA A 19 -15.16 -3.69 -5.46
C ALA A 19 -14.41 -3.16 -6.69
N ARG A 20 -13.74 -2.00 -6.58
CA ARG A 20 -12.93 -1.39 -7.65
C ARG A 20 -11.55 -2.04 -7.84
N ILE A 21 -11.14 -2.92 -6.94
CA ILE A 21 -9.80 -3.50 -6.93
C ILE A 21 -9.87 -4.93 -7.45
N SER A 22 -9.28 -5.19 -8.61
CA SER A 22 -9.26 -6.52 -9.22
C SER A 22 -8.01 -7.32 -8.80
N GLN A 23 -6.92 -6.64 -8.45
CA GLN A 23 -5.70 -7.30 -7.97
C GLN A 23 -4.93 -6.44 -6.98
N TYR A 24 -4.32 -7.09 -5.98
CA TYR A 24 -3.40 -6.45 -5.04
C TYR A 24 -2.13 -7.30 -4.84
N GLY A 25 -0.98 -6.77 -5.27
CA GLY A 25 0.32 -7.44 -5.17
C GLY A 25 1.33 -6.60 -4.40
N VAL A 26 2.20 -7.25 -3.62
CA VAL A 26 3.33 -6.60 -2.92
C VAL A 26 4.55 -7.53 -2.83
N SER A 27 5.70 -6.95 -2.52
CA SER A 27 6.87 -7.67 -1.98
C SER A 27 7.08 -7.27 -0.52
N PHE A 28 7.29 -8.24 0.38
CA PHE A 28 7.73 -7.97 1.75
C PHE A 28 9.22 -7.60 1.73
N ALA A 29 9.52 -6.34 2.04
CA ALA A 29 10.86 -5.77 1.93
C ALA A 29 11.54 -5.56 3.30
N GLY A 30 10.81 -5.75 4.39
CA GLY A 30 11.32 -5.67 5.75
C GLY A 30 10.27 -6.03 6.80
N ILE A 31 10.62 -5.81 8.06
CA ILE A 31 9.75 -6.08 9.21
C ILE A 31 9.04 -4.81 9.67
N LEU A 32 7.86 -4.96 10.24
CA LEU A 32 7.11 -3.90 10.92
C LEU A 32 6.86 -4.36 12.37
N PHE A 33 7.17 -3.52 13.34
CA PHE A 33 6.87 -3.80 14.74
C PHE A 33 5.49 -3.22 15.13
N PRO A 34 4.74 -3.89 16.02
CA PRO A 34 3.49 -3.33 16.54
C PRO A 34 3.71 -1.96 17.18
N GLY A 35 2.84 -1.00 16.86
CA GLY A 35 2.92 0.38 17.35
C GLY A 35 3.69 1.34 16.43
N GLU A 36 4.42 0.84 15.42
CA GLU A 36 5.06 1.69 14.42
C GLU A 36 4.06 2.33 13.45
N THR A 37 4.42 3.50 12.94
CA THR A 37 3.69 4.20 11.90
C THR A 37 4.15 3.73 10.53
N LEU A 38 3.22 3.17 9.76
CA LEU A 38 3.46 2.79 8.38
C LEU A 38 3.09 3.95 7.44
N ARG A 39 4.09 4.58 6.83
CA ARG A 39 3.88 5.60 5.80
C ARG A 39 3.66 4.92 4.46
N VAL A 40 2.54 5.25 3.80
CA VAL A 40 2.24 4.79 2.44
C VAL A 40 2.36 5.96 1.48
N ARG A 41 3.14 5.78 0.41
CA ARG A 41 3.26 6.74 -0.69
C ARG A 41 2.72 6.08 -1.94
N ALA A 42 1.79 6.74 -2.62
CA ALA A 42 1.03 6.16 -3.72
C ALA A 42 0.97 7.11 -4.90
N TRP A 43 0.98 6.52 -6.10
CA TRP A 43 0.92 7.23 -7.37
C TRP A 43 -0.08 6.52 -8.28
N ARG A 44 -0.90 7.30 -8.99
CA ARG A 44 -1.76 6.77 -10.05
C ARG A 44 -0.88 6.33 -11.22
N SER A 45 -1.23 5.21 -11.83
CA SER A 45 -0.64 4.68 -13.07
C SER A 45 -1.74 4.40 -14.09
N GLU A 46 -1.39 4.02 -15.31
CA GLU A 46 -2.36 3.73 -16.37
C GLU A 46 -3.33 2.59 -16.02
N ASN A 47 -2.89 1.63 -15.20
CA ASN A 47 -3.64 0.41 -14.87
C ASN A 47 -4.03 0.33 -13.38
N GLY A 48 -4.00 1.46 -12.66
CA GLY A 48 -4.40 1.53 -11.25
C GLY A 48 -3.45 2.38 -10.41
N VAL A 49 -2.91 1.81 -9.32
CA VAL A 49 -2.04 2.52 -8.36
C VAL A 49 -0.78 1.73 -8.09
N VAL A 50 0.36 2.42 -8.05
CA VAL A 50 1.62 1.90 -7.53
C VAL A 50 1.96 2.57 -6.21
N ALA A 51 2.59 1.87 -5.29
CA ALA A 51 2.92 2.42 -3.98
C ALA A 51 4.19 1.83 -3.35
N THR A 52 4.65 2.48 -2.30
CA THR A 52 5.66 1.98 -1.37
C THR A 52 5.18 2.18 0.07
N ALA A 53 5.66 1.34 0.99
CA ALA A 53 5.36 1.50 2.41
C ALA A 53 6.59 1.29 3.30
N ASP A 54 6.82 2.22 4.21
CA ASP A 54 7.99 2.31 5.08
C ASP A 54 7.64 2.64 6.53
N SER A 55 8.51 2.24 7.46
CA SER A 55 8.38 2.55 8.89
C SER A 55 9.00 3.91 9.19
N VAL A 56 8.19 4.85 9.68
CA VAL A 56 8.64 6.22 9.96
C VAL A 56 9.68 6.24 11.08
N GLU A 57 9.47 5.43 12.11
CA GLU A 57 10.32 5.34 13.30
C GLU A 57 11.70 4.73 13.00
N ARG A 58 11.84 4.07 11.84
CA ARG A 58 13.05 3.35 11.45
C ARG A 58 13.72 3.99 10.24
N ASP A 59 13.81 5.31 10.22
CA ASP A 59 14.45 6.07 9.14
C ASP A 59 13.88 5.71 7.75
N ASN A 60 12.55 5.56 7.68
CA ASN A 60 11.84 5.13 6.46
C ASN A 60 12.33 3.77 5.93
N ALA A 61 12.74 2.86 6.81
CA ALA A 61 13.09 1.49 6.42
C ALA A 61 11.92 0.83 5.68
N PRO A 62 12.18 0.20 4.53
CA PRO A 62 11.13 -0.39 3.71
C PRO A 62 10.46 -1.56 4.44
N VAL A 63 9.13 -1.58 4.42
CA VAL A 63 8.32 -2.67 4.96
C VAL A 63 7.68 -3.45 3.81
N LEU A 64 7.01 -2.76 2.89
CA LEU A 64 6.49 -3.33 1.65
C LEU A 64 7.01 -2.53 0.45
N GLY A 65 7.45 -3.26 -0.58
CA GLY A 65 7.84 -2.71 -1.88
C GLY A 65 6.99 -3.27 -3.01
N ASN A 66 7.20 -2.74 -4.22
CA ASN A 66 6.50 -3.17 -5.45
C ASN A 66 4.99 -3.30 -5.27
N ILE A 67 4.37 -2.35 -4.56
CA ILE A 67 2.95 -2.40 -4.26
C ILE A 67 2.19 -2.00 -5.51
N VAL A 68 1.30 -2.86 -5.97
CA VAL A 68 0.45 -2.64 -7.14
C VAL A 68 -1.00 -2.93 -6.79
N LEU A 69 -1.90 -2.00 -7.11
CA LEU A 69 -3.35 -2.18 -7.08
C LEU A 69 -3.85 -2.04 -8.51
N ALA A 70 -4.37 -3.12 -9.07
CA ALA A 70 -5.00 -3.09 -10.38
C ALA A 70 -6.49 -2.74 -10.24
N GLN A 71 -7.00 -2.04 -11.23
CA GLN A 71 -8.42 -1.79 -11.40
C GLN A 71 -8.85 -2.43 -12.72
N ASP A 72 -10.08 -2.94 -12.76
CA ASP A 72 -10.68 -3.30 -14.04
C ASP A 72 -10.94 -2.02 -14.85
N LYS A 73 -10.78 -2.12 -16.17
CA LYS A 73 -11.00 -1.02 -17.11
C LYS A 73 -12.47 -0.65 -17.24
#